data_AF-A0A413KAU1-F1
#
_entry.id   AF-A0A413KAU1-F1
#
_cell.length_a   1.000
_cell.length_b   1.000
_cell.length_c   1.000
_cell.angle_alpha   90.00
_cell.angle_beta   90.00
_cell.angle_gamma   90.00
#
_symmetry.space_group_name_H-M   'P 1'
#
loop_
_entity.id
_entity.type
_entity.pdbx_description
1 polymer ?
#
loop_
_entity_poly.entity_id
_entity_poly.type
_entity_poly.pdbx_seq_one_letter_code
_entity_poly.pdbx_strand_id
1 'polypeptide(L)'
;MGYRNAGAVYELSRAGKLLKPRGGKITVHTMAELVLIDMALSSYDWDREHQEPLRDAKANGYPCRYYTKGWKTLAEDHGMMALSPEQVIGKSEEEVEAAMKAREGTAKARIVQAWKFLRDQGLIKCLQPATLGKNAGYLLLLGDDEENRAVERWARQCLGLPMIW
;
A
#
# COMPACT_ATOMS: atom_id res chain seq x y z
N MET A 1 -11.61 -9.87 -4.19
CA MET A 1 -10.94 -9.20 -3.05
C MET A 1 -10.56 -7.81 -3.47
N GLY A 2 -10.68 -6.84 -2.56
CA GLY A 2 -10.13 -5.48 -2.65
C GLY A 2 -10.93 -4.47 -3.47
N TYR A 3 -12.00 -4.87 -4.19
CA TYR A 3 -12.81 -3.94 -4.99
C TYR A 3 -13.52 -2.89 -4.11
N ARG A 4 -13.98 -3.34 -2.93
CA ARG A 4 -14.45 -2.52 -1.78
C ARG A 4 -13.50 -1.36 -1.51
N ASN A 5 -12.28 -1.78 -1.18
CA ASN A 5 -11.19 -0.91 -0.78
C ASN A 5 -10.76 0.03 -1.91
N ALA A 6 -10.61 -0.47 -3.14
CA ALA A 6 -10.22 0.36 -4.28
C ALA A 6 -11.24 1.48 -4.57
N GLY A 7 -12.54 1.19 -4.45
CA GLY A 7 -13.60 2.20 -4.51
C GLY A 7 -13.40 3.31 -3.47
N ALA A 8 -13.12 2.93 -2.22
CA ALA A 8 -12.85 3.89 -1.14
C ALA A 8 -11.58 4.73 -1.38
N VAL A 9 -10.54 4.18 -2.03
CA VAL A 9 -9.36 4.96 -2.44
C VAL A 9 -9.74 6.05 -3.45
N TYR A 10 -10.58 5.73 -4.43
CA TYR A 10 -11.07 6.73 -5.39
C TYR A 10 -11.97 7.78 -4.74
N GLU A 11 -12.73 7.43 -3.70
CA GLU A 11 -13.48 8.41 -2.87
C GLU A 11 -12.52 9.38 -2.15
N LEU A 12 -11.48 8.86 -1.51
CA LEU A 12 -10.46 9.68 -0.84
C LEU A 12 -9.72 10.60 -1.82
N SER A 13 -9.38 10.08 -3.00
CA SER A 13 -8.74 10.84 -4.07
C SER A 13 -9.64 11.99 -4.54
N ARG A 14 -10.93 11.72 -4.80
CA ARG A 14 -11.94 12.74 -5.15
C ARG A 14 -12.13 13.78 -4.06
N ALA A 15 -12.03 13.39 -2.79
CA ALA A 15 -12.07 14.29 -1.64
C ALA A 15 -10.77 15.10 -1.44
N GLY A 16 -9.76 14.92 -2.29
CA GLY A 16 -8.52 15.68 -2.26
C GLY A 16 -7.48 15.19 -1.25
N LYS A 17 -7.68 14.03 -0.60
CA LYS A 17 -6.75 13.48 0.41
C LYS A 17 -5.38 13.09 -0.16
N LEU A 18 -5.28 12.93 -1.48
CA LEU A 18 -4.05 12.61 -2.18
C LEU A 18 -3.42 13.83 -2.88
N LEU A 19 -3.91 15.03 -2.61
CA LEU A 19 -3.32 16.26 -3.15
C LEU A 19 -1.98 16.58 -2.48
N LYS A 20 -1.06 17.12 -3.27
CA LYS A 20 0.24 17.61 -2.79
C LYS A 20 0.63 18.91 -3.47
N PRO A 21 1.44 19.76 -2.80
CA PRO A 21 2.08 20.87 -3.46
C PRO A 21 3.18 20.38 -4.42
N ARG A 22 3.25 20.99 -5.61
CA ARG A 22 4.31 20.80 -6.59
C ARG A 22 4.52 22.09 -7.39
N GLY A 23 5.65 22.76 -7.17
CA GLY A 23 6.01 23.98 -7.91
C GLY A 23 5.00 25.11 -7.79
N GLY A 24 4.50 25.36 -6.57
CA GLY A 24 3.50 26.40 -6.30
C GLY A 24 2.06 26.05 -6.71
N LYS A 25 1.82 24.86 -7.28
CA LYS A 25 0.50 24.35 -7.63
C LYS A 25 0.11 23.16 -6.75
N ILE A 26 -1.18 22.87 -6.69
CA ILE A 26 -1.71 21.65 -6.06
C ILE A 26 -2.00 20.62 -7.15
N THR A 27 -1.54 19.38 -6.97
CA THR A 27 -1.72 18.28 -7.91
C THR A 27 -1.90 16.96 -7.17
N VAL A 28 -2.48 15.94 -7.82
CA VAL A 28 -2.63 14.60 -7.23
C VAL A 28 -1.27 13.91 -7.12
N HIS A 29 -1.01 13.26 -5.99
CA HIS A 29 0.15 12.41 -5.79
C HIS A 29 -0.06 11.06 -6.48
N THR A 30 0.03 11.01 -7.81
CA THR A 30 -0.25 9.80 -8.61
C THR A 30 0.48 8.53 -8.15
N MET A 31 1.74 8.63 -7.71
CA MET A 31 2.46 7.48 -7.17
C MET A 31 1.87 6.96 -5.85
N ALA A 32 1.37 7.85 -4.99
CA ALA A 32 0.76 7.45 -3.72
C ALA A 32 -0.64 6.86 -3.95
N GLU A 33 -1.37 7.41 -4.93
CA GLU A 33 -2.63 6.83 -5.41
C GLU A 33 -2.43 5.42 -5.97
N LEU A 34 -1.46 5.23 -6.88
CA LEU A 34 -1.10 3.91 -7.42
C LEU A 34 -0.79 2.91 -6.30
N VAL A 35 0.08 3.31 -5.37
CA VAL A 35 0.50 2.46 -4.24
C VAL A 35 -0.69 2.11 -3.35
N LEU A 36 -1.55 3.08 -3.02
CA LEU A 36 -2.69 2.84 -2.14
C LEU A 36 -3.75 1.96 -2.81
N ILE A 37 -4.02 2.14 -4.10
CA ILE A 37 -4.93 1.28 -4.88
C ILE A 37 -4.39 -0.15 -4.93
N ASP A 38 -3.10 -0.34 -5.19
CA ASP A 38 -2.49 -1.67 -5.23
C ASP A 38 -2.60 -2.40 -3.88
N MET A 39 -2.30 -1.69 -2.78
CA MET A 39 -2.46 -2.21 -1.43
C MET A 39 -3.92 -2.55 -1.12
N ALA A 40 -4.87 -1.71 -1.58
CA ALA A 40 -6.30 -1.91 -1.41
C ALA A 40 -6.80 -3.16 -2.16
N LEU A 41 -6.37 -3.34 -3.41
CA LEU A 41 -6.67 -4.52 -4.22
C LEU A 41 -6.06 -5.80 -3.66
N SER A 42 -4.89 -5.68 -3.03
CA SER A 42 -4.14 -6.79 -2.42
C SER A 42 -4.57 -7.16 -1.00
N SER A 43 -5.66 -6.59 -0.47
CA SER A 43 -6.12 -6.86 0.90
C SER A 43 -7.61 -7.24 0.95
N TYR A 44 -8.01 -7.93 2.01
CA TYR A 44 -9.41 -8.32 2.21
C TYR A 44 -10.29 -7.08 2.44
N ASP A 45 -11.49 -7.10 1.85
CA ASP A 45 -12.46 -6.01 1.99
C ASP A 45 -13.11 -6.00 3.39
N TRP A 46 -13.58 -4.82 3.77
CA TRP A 46 -14.43 -4.59 4.94
C TRP A 46 -15.86 -4.27 4.49
N ASP A 47 -16.86 -4.81 5.17
CA ASP A 47 -18.24 -4.41 4.93
C ASP A 47 -18.55 -3.11 5.67
N ARG A 48 -18.54 -2.00 4.93
CA ARG A 48 -18.77 -0.65 5.46
C ARG A 48 -20.20 -0.46 5.97
N GLU A 49 -21.17 -1.14 5.36
CA GLU A 49 -22.59 -1.00 5.71
C GLU A 49 -22.89 -1.66 7.06
N HIS A 50 -22.32 -2.84 7.29
CA HIS A 50 -22.54 -3.63 8.51
C HIS A 50 -21.43 -3.49 9.56
N GLN A 51 -20.36 -2.74 9.25
CA GLN A 51 -19.20 -2.54 10.12
C GLN A 51 -18.57 -3.88 10.59
N GLU A 52 -18.41 -4.83 9.67
CA GLU A 52 -17.84 -6.14 9.96
C GLU A 52 -17.00 -6.71 8.81
N PRO A 53 -16.10 -7.70 9.07
CA PRO A 53 -15.41 -8.42 8.00
C PRO A 53 -16.39 -9.22 7.14
N LEU A 54 -16.08 -9.36 5.85
CA LEU A 54 -16.84 -10.26 4.97
C LEU A 54 -16.78 -11.71 5.48
N ARG A 55 -17.82 -12.51 5.18
CA ARG A 55 -17.99 -13.89 5.68
C ARG A 55 -16.72 -14.75 5.58
N ASP A 56 -16.04 -14.72 4.44
CA ASP A 56 -14.81 -15.49 4.22
C ASP A 56 -13.65 -15.01 5.11
N ALA A 57 -13.42 -13.69 5.19
CA ALA A 57 -12.41 -13.13 6.07
C ALA A 57 -12.72 -13.41 7.55
N LYS A 58 -13.99 -13.34 7.94
CA LYS A 58 -14.47 -13.67 9.29
C LYS A 58 -14.23 -15.13 9.64
N ALA A 59 -14.61 -16.05 8.75
CA ALA A 59 -14.50 -17.49 8.97
C ALA A 59 -13.04 -17.97 9.10
N ASN A 60 -12.13 -17.34 8.36
CA ASN A 60 -10.72 -17.72 8.33
C ASN A 60 -9.83 -16.83 9.22
N GLY A 61 -10.40 -15.83 9.90
CA GLY A 61 -9.63 -14.89 10.72
C GLY A 61 -8.65 -14.03 9.91
N TYR A 62 -8.98 -13.70 8.66
CA TYR A 62 -8.12 -12.86 7.83
C TYR A 62 -8.27 -11.37 8.17
N PRO A 63 -7.14 -10.64 8.34
CA PRO A 63 -7.19 -9.21 8.64
C PRO A 63 -7.65 -8.42 7.41
N CYS A 64 -8.78 -7.72 7.53
CA CYS A 64 -9.27 -6.81 6.50
C CYS A 64 -8.36 -5.57 6.37
N ARG A 65 -8.21 -5.07 5.14
CA ARG A 65 -7.41 -3.87 4.81
C ARG A 65 -5.97 -3.92 5.33
N TYR A 66 -5.41 -5.12 5.46
CA TYR A 66 -4.05 -5.31 5.94
C TYR A 66 -3.13 -5.79 4.80
N TYR A 67 -2.08 -5.02 4.55
CA TYR A 67 -1.12 -5.26 3.47
C TYR A 67 0.24 -5.69 4.03
N THR A 68 0.79 -6.79 3.51
CA THR A 68 2.07 -7.38 3.97
C THR A 68 3.04 -7.76 2.84
N LYS A 69 2.67 -7.56 1.55
CA LYS A 69 3.51 -7.98 0.42
C LYS A 69 4.83 -7.21 0.28
N GLY A 70 4.89 -6.00 0.84
CA GLY A 70 6.09 -5.16 0.84
C GLY A 70 6.34 -4.43 -0.47
N TRP A 71 7.36 -3.57 -0.49
CA TRP A 71 7.59 -2.66 -1.63
C TRP A 71 8.04 -3.39 -2.90
N LYS A 72 8.71 -4.54 -2.76
CA LYS A 72 9.32 -5.24 -3.90
C LYS A 72 8.25 -5.84 -4.82
N THR A 73 7.27 -6.55 -4.25
CA THR A 73 6.14 -7.07 -5.04
C THR A 73 5.38 -5.96 -5.75
N LEU A 74 5.13 -4.82 -5.09
CA LEU A 74 4.52 -3.65 -5.73
C LEU A 74 5.39 -3.13 -6.89
N ALA A 75 6.71 -3.05 -6.71
CA ALA A 75 7.61 -2.62 -7.76
C ALA A 75 7.61 -3.58 -8.97
N GLU A 76 7.51 -4.89 -8.73
CA GLU A 76 7.44 -5.94 -9.75
C GLU A 76 6.13 -5.88 -10.52
N ASP A 77 4.99 -5.86 -9.81
CA ASP A 77 3.64 -5.83 -10.39
C ASP A 77 3.43 -4.62 -11.34
N HIS A 78 4.15 -3.52 -11.08
CA HIS A 78 4.07 -2.28 -11.86
C HIS A 78 5.29 -2.03 -12.76
N GLY A 79 6.13 -3.05 -12.99
CA GLY A 79 7.25 -2.99 -13.93
C GLY A 79 8.31 -1.93 -13.59
N MET A 80 8.37 -1.47 -12.35
CA MET A 80 9.23 -0.34 -11.95
C MET A 80 10.72 -0.68 -11.96
N MET A 81 11.05 -1.98 -11.94
CA MET A 81 12.40 -2.51 -11.97
C MET A 81 12.80 -3.03 -13.36
N ALA A 82 11.89 -3.01 -14.33
CA ALA A 82 12.18 -3.50 -15.68
C ALA A 82 13.20 -2.60 -16.39
N LEU A 83 14.12 -3.24 -17.11
CA LEU A 83 14.99 -2.58 -18.07
C LEU A 83 14.33 -2.58 -19.46
N SER A 84 14.46 -1.47 -20.18
CA SER A 84 14.04 -1.43 -21.58
C SER A 84 15.08 -2.13 -22.47
N PRO A 85 14.70 -2.62 -23.68
CA PRO A 85 15.64 -3.28 -24.59
C PRO A 85 16.88 -2.44 -24.90
N GLU A 86 16.73 -1.12 -25.03
CA GLU A 86 17.83 -0.18 -25.29
C GLU A 86 18.84 -0.12 -24.13
N GLN A 87 18.42 -0.49 -22.91
CA GLN A 87 19.30 -0.57 -21.74
C GLN A 87 20.05 -1.90 -21.66
N VAL A 88 19.74 -2.87 -22.51
CA VAL A 88 20.31 -4.23 -22.50
C VAL A 88 21.13 -4.50 -23.75
N ILE A 89 20.66 -4.07 -24.93
CA ILE A 89 21.31 -4.38 -26.21
C ILE A 89 22.70 -3.75 -26.27
N GLY A 90 23.71 -4.58 -26.56
CA GLY A 90 25.10 -4.15 -26.71
C GLY A 90 25.80 -3.78 -25.40
N LYS A 91 25.19 -4.08 -24.25
CA LYS A 91 25.76 -3.86 -22.92
C LYS A 91 26.39 -5.12 -22.36
N SER A 92 27.44 -4.96 -21.57
CA SER A 92 28.05 -6.06 -20.80
C SER A 92 27.15 -6.49 -19.64
N GLU A 93 27.35 -7.71 -19.13
CA GLU A 93 26.61 -8.22 -17.96
C GLU A 93 26.75 -7.32 -16.73
N GLU A 94 27.96 -6.79 -16.48
CA GLU A 94 28.23 -5.88 -15.37
C GLU A 94 27.45 -4.56 -15.49
N GLU A 95 27.33 -4.01 -16.69
CA GLU A 95 26.53 -2.81 -16.94
C GLU A 95 25.03 -3.06 -16.73
N VAL A 96 24.54 -4.22 -17.17
CA VAL A 96 23.14 -4.63 -17.00
C VAL A 96 22.81 -4.80 -15.52
N GLU A 97 23.66 -5.49 -14.75
CA GLU A 97 23.49 -5.69 -13.31
C GLU A 97 23.51 -4.35 -12.54
N ALA A 98 24.44 -3.46 -12.89
CA ALA A 98 24.50 -2.13 -12.30
C ALA A 98 23.21 -1.31 -12.58
N ALA A 99 22.68 -1.41 -13.81
CA ALA A 99 21.42 -0.77 -14.18
C ALA A 99 20.21 -1.35 -13.44
N MET A 100 20.15 -2.68 -13.28
CA MET A 100 19.11 -3.35 -12.49
C MET A 100 19.11 -2.89 -11.04
N LYS A 101 20.28 -2.85 -10.40
CA LYS A 101 20.43 -2.38 -9.02
C LYS A 101 20.02 -0.92 -8.85
N ALA A 102 20.35 -0.07 -9.81
CA ALA A 102 19.93 1.34 -9.82
C ALA A 102 18.40 1.48 -9.95
N ARG A 103 17.76 0.66 -10.80
CA ARG A 103 16.31 0.61 -10.93
C ARG A 103 15.63 0.14 -9.65
N GLU A 104 16.12 -0.95 -9.04
CA GLU A 104 15.61 -1.46 -7.76
C GLU A 104 15.68 -0.38 -6.67
N GLY A 105 16.83 0.28 -6.53
CA GLY A 105 17.01 1.39 -5.58
C GLY A 105 16.03 2.54 -5.80
N THR A 106 15.82 2.93 -7.06
CA THR A 106 14.88 4.00 -7.43
C THR A 106 13.43 3.60 -7.15
N ALA A 107 13.03 2.37 -7.49
CA ALA A 107 11.69 1.86 -7.23
C ALA A 107 11.39 1.84 -5.73
N LYS A 108 12.32 1.29 -4.93
CA LYS A 108 12.23 1.28 -3.48
C LYS A 108 12.07 2.71 -2.92
N ALA A 109 12.92 3.65 -3.34
CA ALA A 109 12.86 5.02 -2.87
C ALA A 109 11.51 5.69 -3.16
N ARG A 110 10.96 5.50 -4.36
CA ARG A 110 9.65 6.04 -4.77
C ARG A 110 8.51 5.48 -3.93
N ILE A 111 8.49 4.17 -3.69
CA ILE A 111 7.43 3.51 -2.90
C ILE A 111 7.53 3.92 -1.43
N VAL A 112 8.73 3.94 -0.85
CA VAL A 112 8.94 4.36 0.55
C VAL A 112 8.53 5.82 0.75
N GLN A 113 8.83 6.71 -0.20
CA GLN A 113 8.35 8.10 -0.16
C GLN A 113 6.82 8.19 -0.27
N ALA A 114 6.20 7.38 -1.13
CA ALA A 114 4.75 7.30 -1.22
C ALA A 114 4.11 6.82 0.09
N TRP A 115 4.65 5.76 0.72
CA TRP A 115 4.19 5.31 2.03
C TRP A 115 4.36 6.36 3.12
N LYS A 116 5.48 7.10 3.12
CA LYS A 116 5.65 8.24 4.02
C LYS A 116 4.52 9.25 3.84
N PHE A 117 4.26 9.68 2.60
CA PHE A 117 3.16 10.59 2.30
C PHE A 117 1.80 10.05 2.77
N LEU A 118 1.48 8.80 2.46
CA LEU A 118 0.21 8.17 2.87
C LEU A 118 0.05 8.11 4.39
N ARG A 119 1.14 7.82 5.12
CA ARG A 119 1.13 7.83 6.58
C ARG A 119 0.95 9.24 7.14
N ASP A 120 1.63 10.23 6.56
CA ASP A 120 1.52 11.63 6.97
C ASP A 120 0.10 12.17 6.69
N GLN A 121 -0.61 11.62 5.70
CA GLN A 121 -2.03 11.89 5.42
C GLN A 121 -3.01 11.07 6.29
N GLY A 122 -2.52 10.18 7.15
CA GLY A 122 -3.36 9.31 7.97
C GLY A 122 -4.11 8.23 7.19
N LEU A 123 -3.64 7.86 5.99
CA LEU A 123 -4.28 6.88 5.11
C LEU A 123 -3.75 5.46 5.29
N ILE A 124 -2.57 5.31 5.91
CA ILE A 124 -2.03 4.01 6.31
C ILE A 124 -1.41 4.08 7.71
N LYS A 125 -1.46 2.96 8.42
CA LYS A 125 -0.86 2.79 9.75
C LYS A 125 -0.03 1.52 9.80
N CYS A 126 1.21 1.62 10.25
CA CYS A 126 2.04 0.44 10.46
C CYS A 126 1.59 -0.28 11.75
N LEU A 127 1.13 -1.52 11.64
CA LEU A 127 0.80 -2.35 12.80
C LEU A 127 1.95 -3.27 13.19
N GLN A 128 2.74 -3.72 12.21
CA GLN A 128 3.92 -4.55 12.44
C GLN A 128 5.11 -3.97 11.66
N PRO A 129 6.20 -3.57 12.34
CA PRO A 129 7.40 -3.11 11.65
C PRO A 129 8.08 -4.26 10.90
N ALA A 130 8.86 -3.91 9.87
CA ALA A 130 9.65 -4.91 9.15
C ALA A 130 10.71 -5.52 10.07
N THR A 131 10.93 -6.83 9.93
CA THR A 131 11.99 -7.57 10.61
C THR A 131 12.79 -8.39 9.60
N LEU A 132 13.88 -9.03 10.03
CA LEU A 132 14.68 -9.86 9.13
C LEU A 132 13.81 -10.97 8.51
N GLY A 133 13.69 -10.95 7.18
CA GLY A 133 12.87 -11.91 6.43
C GLY A 133 11.37 -11.67 6.45
N LYS A 134 10.87 -10.57 7.06
CA LYS A 134 9.45 -10.22 7.05
C LYS A 134 9.22 -8.74 6.72
N ASN A 135 8.35 -8.50 5.76
CA ASN A 135 7.93 -7.15 5.40
C ASN A 135 7.14 -6.49 6.55
N ALA A 136 7.12 -5.15 6.54
CA ALA A 136 6.22 -4.40 7.40
C ALA A 136 4.77 -4.65 6.98
N GLY A 137 3.88 -4.66 7.96
CA GLY A 137 2.45 -4.78 7.77
C GLY A 137 1.73 -3.44 8.00
N TYR A 138 0.95 -3.04 7.01
CA TYR A 138 0.24 -1.76 7.00
C TYR A 138 -1.28 -1.97 6.97
N LEU A 139 -1.98 -1.34 7.91
CA LEU A 139 -3.43 -1.19 7.88
C LEU A 139 -3.80 0.01 7.00
N LEU A 140 -4.77 -0.17 6.11
CA LEU A 140 -5.32 0.91 5.28
C LEU A 140 -6.49 1.58 6.01
N LEU A 141 -6.40 2.91 6.14
CA LEU A 141 -7.38 3.76 6.80
C LEU A 141 -8.21 4.45 5.71
N LEU A 142 -9.17 3.70 5.16
CA LEU A 142 -9.94 4.10 3.98
C LEU A 142 -11.32 4.69 4.30
N GLY A 143 -11.79 4.52 5.53
CA GLY A 143 -13.07 5.03 6.00
C GLY A 143 -12.94 6.26 6.88
N ASP A 144 -14.00 6.58 7.60
CA ASP A 144 -13.97 7.55 8.70
C ASP A 144 -13.30 6.97 9.95
N ASP A 145 -13.20 7.78 11.01
CA ASP A 145 -12.53 7.39 12.25
C ASP A 145 -13.22 6.21 12.97
N GLU A 146 -14.53 6.06 12.86
CA GLU A 146 -15.26 4.97 13.49
C GLU A 146 -15.03 3.65 12.76
N GLU A 147 -15.18 3.68 11.43
CA GLU A 147 -14.90 2.55 10.54
C GLU A 147 -13.44 2.11 10.68
N ASN A 148 -12.50 3.06 10.64
CA ASN A 148 -11.07 2.77 10.78
C ASN A 148 -10.72 2.14 12.13
N ARG A 149 -11.36 2.58 13.24
CA ARG A 149 -11.19 1.93 14.55
C ARG A 149 -11.74 0.50 14.55
N ALA A 150 -12.89 0.25 13.92
CA ALA A 150 -13.47 -1.08 13.84
C ALA A 150 -12.59 -2.04 13.04
N VAL A 151 -12.11 -1.59 11.86
CA VAL A 151 -11.17 -2.34 11.03
C VAL A 151 -9.86 -2.61 11.78
N GLU A 152 -9.32 -1.62 12.49
CA GLU A 152 -8.08 -1.80 13.26
C GLU A 152 -8.25 -2.84 14.38
N ARG A 153 -9.37 -2.80 15.12
CA ARG A 153 -9.66 -3.80 16.15
C ARG A 153 -9.72 -5.21 15.56
N TRP A 154 -10.43 -5.39 14.45
CA TRP A 154 -10.49 -6.67 13.75
C TRP A 154 -9.11 -7.14 13.30
N ALA A 155 -8.34 -6.28 12.62
CA ALA A 155 -7.00 -6.63 12.16
C ALA A 155 -6.07 -7.01 13.32
N ARG A 156 -6.10 -6.26 14.43
CA ARG A 156 -5.32 -6.58 15.64
C ARG A 156 -5.72 -7.92 16.24
N GLN A 157 -7.02 -8.22 16.31
CA GLN A 157 -7.53 -9.51 16.78
C GLN A 157 -7.01 -10.66 15.92
N CYS A 158 -7.14 -10.56 14.58
CA CYS A 158 -6.63 -11.56 13.64
C CYS A 158 -5.13 -11.80 13.78
N LEU A 159 -4.37 -10.74 14.04
CA LEU A 159 -2.92 -10.77 14.12
C LEU A 159 -2.38 -11.08 15.54
N GLY A 160 -3.26 -11.22 16.54
CA GLY A 160 -2.84 -11.41 17.94
C GLY A 160 -2.08 -10.21 18.53
N LEU A 161 -2.39 -8.99 18.08
CA LEU A 161 -1.76 -7.76 18.54
C LEU A 161 -2.52 -7.14 19.73
N PRO A 162 -1.88 -6.28 20.55
CA PRO A 162 -2.55 -5.57 21.64
C PRO A 162 -3.76 -4.78 21.13
N MET A 163 -4.91 -4.95 21.79
CA MET A 163 -6.15 -4.25 21.45
C MET A 163 -6.08 -2.77 21.81
N ILE A 164 -6.84 -1.96 21.07
CA ILE A 164 -7.05 -0.54 21.34
C ILE A 164 -8.51 -0.34 21.76
N TRP A 165 -8.74 0.51 22.75
CA TRP A 165 -10.06 0.80 23.32
C TRP A 165 -10.50 2.21 22.94
#